data_AF-A0A6J1X2G4-F1
#
_entry.id   AF-A0A6J1X2G4-F1
#
_cell.length_a   1.000
_cell.length_b   1.000
_cell.length_c   1.000
_cell.angle_alpha   90.00
_cell.angle_beta   90.00
_cell.angle_gamma   90.00
#
_symmetry.space_group_name_H-M   'P 1'
#
loop_
_entity.id
_entity.type
_entity.pdbx_description
1 polymer ?
#
loop_
_entity_poly.entity_id
_entity_poly.type
_entity_poly.pdbx_seq_one_letter_code
_entity_poly.pdbx_strand_id
1 'polypeptide(L)'
;MLGDLDELAFALSMPKVSPDGMLFPEHCTGLVKLLPDLSNLYTSHVTWNSYQSMLRFQKMYVLRYHVSPRSQRRIPGYKMSLSSYPAFVQSTDDFYIISSGLVAAETTIGNSNRTLFKLVQPVGQILEYARAMVANRLARNGKEWVEIFRRHNSGTYNNQWSVLIAIGTQPKCLCGTCLAGLVVPCLGGT
;
A
#
# COMPACT_ATOMS: atom_id res chain seq x y z
N MET A 1 7.92 -2.81 5.71
CA MET A 1 9.13 -2.98 6.55
C MET A 1 10.39 -2.60 5.79
N LEU A 2 10.79 -3.28 4.71
CA LEU A 2 12.00 -2.85 3.97
C LEU A 2 11.83 -1.45 3.37
N GLY A 3 10.72 -1.17 2.67
CA GLY A 3 10.48 0.19 2.17
C GLY A 3 10.28 1.26 3.25
N ASP A 4 9.87 0.88 4.47
CA ASP A 4 9.83 1.82 5.60
C ASP A 4 11.26 2.20 6.05
N LEU A 5 12.22 1.27 5.97
CA LEU A 5 13.59 1.48 6.42
C LEU A 5 14.33 2.50 5.57
N ASP A 6 14.03 2.57 4.27
CA ASP A 6 14.65 3.55 3.38
C ASP A 6 14.37 4.97 3.87
N GLU A 7 13.09 5.29 4.10
CA GLU A 7 12.70 6.62 4.58
C GLU A 7 13.04 6.87 6.06
N LEU A 8 13.07 5.83 6.89
CA LEU A 8 13.57 5.94 8.27
C LEU A 8 15.06 6.25 8.32
N ALA A 9 15.86 5.62 7.46
CA ALA A 9 17.28 5.91 7.36
C ALA A 9 17.47 7.39 7.03
N PHE A 10 16.73 7.93 6.05
CA PHE A 10 16.77 9.35 5.74
C PHE A 10 16.29 10.25 6.91
N ALA A 11 15.21 9.88 7.58
CA ALA A 11 14.67 10.67 8.69
C ALA A 11 15.60 10.73 9.91
N LEU A 12 16.37 9.66 10.16
CA LEU A 12 17.22 9.54 11.35
C LEU A 12 18.68 9.95 11.13
N SER A 13 19.22 9.76 9.92
CA SER A 13 20.68 9.85 9.68
C SER A 13 21.14 11.05 8.86
N MET A 14 20.24 11.79 8.20
CA MET A 14 20.68 12.79 7.22
C MET A 14 21.31 14.03 7.86
N PRO A 15 22.52 14.43 7.40
CA PRO A 15 23.10 15.74 7.70
C PRO A 15 22.20 16.85 7.16
N LYS A 16 22.10 17.98 7.87
CA LYS A 16 21.29 19.15 7.48
C LYS A 16 21.73 19.82 6.16
N VAL A 17 22.88 19.42 5.60
CA VAL A 17 23.55 20.10 4.48
C VAL A 17 24.01 19.06 3.47
N SER A 18 23.09 18.58 2.63
CA SER A 18 23.43 17.78 1.44
C SER A 18 22.53 18.27 0.30
N PRO A 19 23.03 18.36 -0.96
CA PRO A 19 22.25 18.87 -2.08
C PRO A 19 20.93 18.13 -2.26
N ASP A 20 19.92 18.82 -2.78
CA ASP A 20 18.67 18.19 -3.19
C ASP A 20 18.90 17.34 -4.44
N GLY A 21 18.45 16.10 -4.40
CA GLY A 21 18.56 15.11 -5.48
C GLY A 21 17.46 14.07 -5.34
N MET A 22 17.30 13.19 -6.34
CA MET A 22 16.39 12.05 -6.23
C MET A 22 16.87 11.11 -5.11
N LEU A 23 16.18 11.14 -3.98
CA LEU A 23 16.51 10.33 -2.81
C LEU A 23 16.07 8.86 -2.97
N PHE A 24 15.11 8.60 -3.86
CA PHE A 24 14.51 7.29 -4.09
C PHE A 24 14.36 7.05 -5.60
N PRO A 25 15.34 6.41 -6.27
CA PRO A 25 15.29 6.16 -7.71
C PRO A 25 14.52 4.89 -8.09
N GLU A 26 14.24 4.00 -7.13
CA GLU A 26 13.52 2.76 -7.38
C GLU A 26 12.01 2.99 -7.27
N HIS A 27 11.29 2.68 -8.35
CA HIS A 27 9.84 2.75 -8.42
C HIS A 27 9.30 1.50 -9.11
N CYS A 28 8.22 0.93 -8.60
CA CYS A 28 7.50 -0.13 -9.29
C CYS A 28 6.66 0.43 -10.44
N THR A 29 6.21 -0.43 -11.36
CA THR A 29 5.28 -0.04 -12.44
C THR A 29 3.92 -0.72 -12.24
N GLY A 30 2.85 0.07 -12.20
CA GLY A 30 1.48 -0.41 -12.12
C GLY A 30 0.66 -0.03 -13.37
N LEU A 31 -0.24 -0.91 -13.81
CA LEU A 31 -1.19 -0.62 -14.89
C LEU A 31 -2.59 -1.09 -14.51
N VAL A 32 -3.58 -0.22 -14.74
CA VAL A 32 -5.00 -0.53 -14.63
C VAL A 32 -5.63 -0.25 -15.99
N LYS A 33 -6.16 -1.29 -16.63
CA LYS A 33 -6.72 -1.20 -17.98
C LYS A 33 -8.16 -1.70 -18.00
N LEU A 34 -9.08 -0.76 -18.23
CA LEU A 34 -10.46 -1.07 -18.58
C LEU A 34 -10.56 -1.30 -20.09
N LEU A 35 -11.21 -2.38 -20.49
CA LEU A 35 -11.49 -2.63 -21.91
C LEU A 35 -12.51 -1.61 -22.44
N PRO A 36 -12.46 -1.27 -23.75
CA PRO A 36 -13.37 -0.28 -24.35
C PRO A 36 -14.85 -0.60 -24.19
N ASP A 37 -15.18 -1.89 -24.14
CA ASP A 37 -16.55 -2.42 -23.98
C ASP A 37 -16.98 -2.55 -22.51
N LEU A 38 -16.15 -2.11 -21.56
CA LEU A 38 -16.36 -2.21 -20.11
C LEU A 38 -16.52 -3.66 -19.60
N SER A 39 -16.18 -4.67 -20.40
CA SER A 39 -16.38 -6.08 -20.04
C SER A 39 -15.41 -6.57 -18.98
N ASN A 40 -14.18 -6.03 -18.99
CA ASN A 40 -13.11 -6.46 -18.11
C ASN A 40 -12.22 -5.31 -17.65
N LEU A 41 -11.76 -5.44 -16.41
CA LEU A 41 -10.75 -4.59 -15.80
C LEU A 41 -9.50 -5.43 -15.52
N TYR A 42 -8.42 -5.15 -16.23
CA TYR A 42 -7.11 -5.74 -15.97
C TYR A 42 -6.31 -4.88 -15.01
N THR A 43 -5.58 -5.52 -14.13
CA THR A 43 -4.64 -4.87 -13.21
C THR A 43 -3.33 -5.65 -13.25
N SER A 44 -2.21 -4.93 -13.35
CA SER A 44 -0.88 -5.51 -13.28
C SER A 44 0.03 -4.64 -12.44
N HIS A 45 1.04 -5.29 -11.88
CA HIS A 45 2.08 -4.66 -11.07
C HIS A 45 3.40 -5.37 -11.36
N VAL A 46 4.46 -4.58 -11.55
CA VAL A 46 5.81 -5.04 -11.84
C VAL A 46 6.74 -4.37 -10.82
N THR A 47 7.20 -5.16 -9.86
CA THR A 47 8.11 -4.70 -8.81
C THR A 47 9.49 -4.45 -9.37
N TRP A 48 10.08 -3.32 -8.99
CA TRP A 48 11.49 -3.03 -9.24
C TRP A 48 12.20 -3.15 -7.90
N ASN A 49 13.23 -3.99 -7.84
CA ASN A 49 14.01 -4.22 -6.62
C ASN A 49 15.36 -4.81 -7.03
N SER A 50 16.34 -4.80 -6.11
CA SER A 50 17.63 -5.45 -6.30
C SER A 50 17.47 -6.92 -6.63
N TYR A 51 18.30 -7.45 -7.55
CA TYR A 51 18.28 -8.85 -7.95
C TYR A 51 18.48 -9.84 -6.80
N GLN A 52 19.12 -9.43 -5.70
CA GLN A 52 19.26 -10.25 -4.49
C GLN A 52 17.91 -10.53 -3.80
N SER A 53 16.86 -9.78 -4.11
CA SER A 53 15.50 -9.98 -3.60
C SER A 53 14.71 -11.07 -4.35
N MET A 54 15.25 -11.64 -5.44
CA MET A 54 14.48 -12.53 -6.34
C MET A 54 14.10 -13.92 -5.77
N LEU A 55 14.31 -14.18 -4.48
CA LEU A 55 13.72 -15.34 -3.83
C LEU A 55 12.23 -15.05 -3.50
N ARG A 56 11.33 -15.54 -4.35
CA ARG A 56 9.90 -15.15 -4.35
C ARG A 56 8.99 -16.21 -3.77
N PHE A 57 7.94 -15.76 -3.08
CA PHE A 57 6.86 -16.60 -2.56
C PHE A 57 5.51 -15.97 -2.91
N GLN A 58 4.69 -16.66 -3.71
CA GLN A 58 3.26 -16.34 -3.81
C GLN A 58 2.55 -16.93 -2.60
N LYS A 59 1.86 -16.11 -1.83
CA LYS A 59 1.20 -16.55 -0.59
C LYS A 59 -0.30 -16.42 -0.69
N MET A 60 -1.00 -17.38 -0.10
CA MET A 60 -2.44 -17.29 0.14
C MET A 60 -2.71 -17.44 1.63
N TYR A 61 -3.30 -16.42 2.23
CA TYR A 61 -3.76 -16.46 3.60
C TYR A 61 -5.26 -16.70 3.65
N VAL A 62 -5.69 -17.58 4.56
CA VAL A 62 -7.10 -17.82 4.90
C VAL A 62 -7.22 -17.78 6.42
N LEU A 63 -7.55 -16.62 6.96
CA LEU A 63 -7.51 -16.31 8.38
C LEU A 63 -8.92 -15.99 8.88
N ARG A 64 -9.38 -16.69 9.92
CA ARG A 64 -10.74 -16.56 10.47
C ARG A 64 -10.81 -15.50 11.58
N TYR A 65 -10.25 -14.32 11.32
CA TYR A 65 -10.30 -13.22 12.29
C TYR A 65 -11.66 -12.52 12.30
N HIS A 66 -12.01 -11.95 13.44
CA HIS A 66 -13.15 -11.06 13.59
C HIS A 66 -12.72 -9.59 13.56
N VAL A 67 -13.65 -8.70 13.25
CA VAL A 67 -13.40 -7.25 13.11
C VAL A 67 -12.91 -6.62 14.41
N SER A 68 -13.38 -7.12 15.55
CA SER A 68 -12.91 -6.75 16.87
C SER A 68 -13.06 -7.94 17.83
N PRO A 69 -12.40 -7.94 19.00
CA PRO A 69 -12.49 -9.05 19.96
C PRO A 69 -13.91 -9.38 20.42
N ARG A 70 -14.83 -8.40 20.38
CA ARG A 70 -16.24 -8.55 20.78
C ARG A 70 -17.18 -8.80 19.60
N SER A 71 -16.70 -8.69 18.36
CA SER A 71 -17.54 -8.86 17.18
C SER A 71 -17.56 -10.33 16.75
N GLN A 72 -18.74 -10.84 16.41
CA GLN A 72 -18.88 -12.13 15.70
C GLN A 72 -18.72 -11.97 14.18
N ARG A 73 -18.55 -10.73 13.70
CA ARG A 73 -18.42 -10.46 12.27
C ARG A 73 -16.99 -10.74 11.82
N ARG A 74 -16.84 -11.69 10.90
CA ARG A 74 -15.56 -11.98 10.22
C ARG A 74 -15.07 -10.75 9.45
N ILE A 75 -13.76 -10.57 9.40
CA ILE A 75 -13.15 -9.52 8.57
C ILE A 75 -13.46 -9.73 7.08
N PRO A 76 -13.72 -8.67 6.29
CA PRO A 76 -13.98 -8.79 4.85
C PRO A 76 -12.82 -9.45 4.07
N GLY A 77 -11.58 -9.07 4.40
CA GLY A 77 -10.36 -9.61 3.80
C GLY A 77 -9.83 -10.87 4.49
N TYR A 78 -10.71 -11.79 4.90
CA TYR A 78 -10.33 -13.04 5.57
C TYR A 78 -9.51 -13.98 4.69
N LYS A 79 -9.61 -13.84 3.35
CA LYS A 79 -8.77 -14.55 2.40
C LYS A 79 -8.08 -13.55 1.47
N MET A 80 -6.78 -13.70 1.27
CA MET A 80 -6.02 -12.87 0.33
C MET A 80 -4.89 -13.65 -0.32
N SER A 81 -4.65 -13.38 -1.59
CA SER A 81 -3.47 -13.83 -2.35
C SER A 81 -2.54 -12.63 -2.54
N LEU A 82 -1.25 -12.82 -2.35
CA LEU A 82 -0.25 -11.76 -2.43
C LEU A 82 1.09 -12.28 -2.96
N SER A 83 1.77 -11.45 -3.76
CA SER A 83 3.17 -11.66 -4.06
C SER A 83 4.02 -11.27 -2.85
N SER A 84 5.06 -12.04 -2.52
CA SER A 84 5.82 -11.84 -1.29
C SER A 84 7.20 -12.49 -1.36
N TYR A 85 7.87 -12.52 -0.22
CA TYR A 85 9.25 -12.96 -0.01
C TYR A 85 9.31 -13.86 1.23
N PRO A 86 10.30 -14.75 1.41
CA PRO A 86 10.45 -15.55 2.62
C PRO A 86 10.40 -14.69 3.90
N ALA A 87 9.75 -15.20 4.96
CA ALA A 87 9.59 -14.54 6.26
C ALA A 87 8.76 -13.22 6.31
N PHE A 88 8.50 -12.55 5.19
CA PHE A 88 7.62 -11.37 5.17
C PHE A 88 6.15 -11.78 5.37
N VAL A 89 5.40 -11.10 6.23
CA VAL A 89 3.96 -11.41 6.47
C VAL A 89 3.01 -10.58 5.60
N GLN A 90 3.59 -9.69 4.80
CA GLN A 90 2.92 -8.81 3.85
C GLN A 90 3.50 -9.01 2.44
N SER A 91 2.96 -8.31 1.47
CA SER A 91 3.67 -8.01 0.22
C SER A 91 4.69 -6.90 0.50
N THR A 92 5.83 -6.98 -0.17
CA THR A 92 6.82 -5.89 -0.22
C THR A 92 6.90 -5.36 -1.65
N ASP A 93 5.91 -5.74 -2.49
CA ASP A 93 5.90 -5.40 -3.91
C ASP A 93 5.23 -4.07 -4.21
N ASP A 94 3.98 -3.77 -3.88
CA ASP A 94 2.88 -4.52 -3.26
C ASP A 94 1.80 -4.98 -4.26
N PHE A 95 1.29 -6.21 -4.13
CA PHE A 95 0.13 -6.66 -4.91
C PHE A 95 -0.73 -7.68 -4.14
N TYR A 96 -2.02 -7.37 -3.98
CA TYR A 96 -2.97 -8.17 -3.21
C TYR A 96 -4.29 -8.36 -3.97
N ILE A 97 -4.80 -9.59 -3.93
CA ILE A 97 -6.16 -9.94 -4.34
C ILE A 97 -6.91 -10.41 -3.10
N ILE A 98 -8.02 -9.75 -2.75
CA ILE A 98 -8.64 -9.84 -1.42
C ILE A 98 -10.08 -10.33 -1.55
N SER A 99 -10.51 -11.18 -0.62
CA SER A 99 -11.86 -11.75 -0.56
C SER A 99 -13.00 -10.74 -0.38
N SER A 100 -12.68 -9.50 -0.02
CA SER A 100 -13.63 -8.38 -0.04
C SER A 100 -14.01 -7.95 -1.47
N GLY A 101 -13.38 -8.54 -2.49
CA GLY A 101 -13.50 -8.12 -3.89
C GLY A 101 -12.54 -6.99 -4.25
N LEU A 102 -11.60 -6.63 -3.37
CA LEU A 102 -10.61 -5.60 -3.62
C LEU A 102 -9.32 -6.17 -4.23
N VAL A 103 -8.74 -5.42 -5.14
CA VAL A 103 -7.34 -5.54 -5.53
C VAL A 103 -6.62 -4.29 -5.05
N ALA A 104 -5.54 -4.47 -4.31
CA ALA A 104 -4.72 -3.38 -3.79
C ALA A 104 -3.28 -3.57 -4.30
N ALA A 105 -2.73 -2.53 -4.91
CA ALA A 105 -1.36 -2.50 -5.36
C ALA A 105 -0.81 -1.09 -5.19
N GLU A 106 0.51 -0.93 -5.06
CA GLU A 106 1.10 0.40 -5.04
C GLU A 106 2.30 0.54 -5.96
N THR A 107 2.73 1.78 -6.12
CA THR A 107 4.06 2.11 -6.63
C THR A 107 4.65 3.19 -5.74
N THR A 108 5.87 2.96 -5.26
CA THR A 108 6.56 3.90 -4.40
C THR A 108 6.78 5.22 -5.10
N ILE A 109 6.47 6.33 -4.43
CA ILE A 109 6.72 7.70 -4.92
C ILE A 109 7.85 8.37 -4.14
N GLY A 110 8.12 7.89 -2.93
CA GLY A 110 9.09 8.46 -2.00
C GLY A 110 8.74 9.87 -1.56
N ASN A 111 9.68 10.53 -0.88
CA ASN A 111 9.57 11.92 -0.50
C ASN A 111 10.90 12.66 -0.67
N SER A 112 10.97 13.54 -1.67
CA SER A 112 12.15 14.41 -1.88
C SER A 112 12.11 15.68 -1.02
N ASN A 113 10.98 16.02 -0.39
CA ASN A 113 10.90 17.20 0.49
C ASN A 113 11.41 16.87 1.90
N ARG A 114 12.66 17.26 2.14
CA ARG A 114 13.38 17.00 3.39
C ARG A 114 12.68 17.55 4.64
N THR A 115 11.97 18.65 4.52
CA THR A 115 11.28 19.28 5.67
C THR A 115 10.21 18.37 6.24
N LEU A 116 9.58 17.54 5.39
CA LEU A 116 8.52 16.64 5.81
C LEU A 116 9.04 15.45 6.63
N PHE A 117 10.33 15.07 6.53
CA PHE A 117 10.87 14.00 7.37
C PHE A 117 10.90 14.35 8.87
N LYS A 118 10.81 15.63 9.23
CA LYS A 118 10.60 16.06 10.63
C LYS A 118 9.27 15.57 11.21
N LEU A 119 8.31 15.21 10.35
CA LEU A 119 7.01 14.67 10.74
C LEU A 119 7.06 13.17 11.04
N VAL A 120 8.14 12.48 10.70
CA VAL A 120 8.34 11.07 11.07
C VAL A 120 8.69 11.01 12.56
N GLN A 121 7.84 10.33 13.35
CA GLN A 121 7.91 10.31 14.80
C GLN A 121 7.70 8.89 15.33
N PRO A 122 8.40 8.45 16.38
CA PRO A 122 8.26 7.09 16.90
C PRO A 122 6.92 6.84 17.62
N VAL A 123 6.23 7.90 18.07
CA VAL A 123 5.00 7.81 18.86
C VAL A 123 3.80 8.29 18.05
N GLY A 124 2.70 7.56 18.15
CA GLY A 124 1.43 7.90 17.48
C GLY A 124 1.34 7.51 16.01
N GLN A 125 2.39 6.85 15.49
CA GLN A 125 2.52 6.43 14.09
C GLN A 125 2.64 4.90 13.98
N ILE A 126 2.20 4.35 12.85
CA ILE A 126 2.29 2.93 12.53
C ILE A 126 2.96 2.81 11.16
N LEU A 127 3.97 1.93 11.08
CA LEU A 127 4.67 1.65 9.83
C LEU A 127 3.71 1.18 8.74
N GLU A 128 4.05 1.50 7.50
CA GLU A 128 3.16 1.40 6.36
C GLU A 128 2.64 -0.02 6.16
N TYR A 129 3.54 -1.00 6.21
CA TYR A 129 3.17 -2.40 5.95
C TYR A 129 2.05 -2.90 6.88
N ALA A 130 2.06 -2.45 8.13
CA ALA A 130 1.06 -2.83 9.12
C ALA A 130 -0.27 -2.11 8.83
N ARG A 131 -0.22 -0.83 8.44
CA ARG A 131 -1.41 -0.06 8.02
C ARG A 131 -2.05 -0.69 6.77
N ALA A 132 -1.26 -1.03 5.76
CA ALA A 132 -1.72 -1.70 4.54
C ALA A 132 -2.39 -3.05 4.86
N MET A 133 -1.74 -3.89 5.68
CA MET A 133 -2.31 -5.19 6.08
C MET A 133 -3.59 -5.06 6.92
N VAL A 134 -3.73 -4.01 7.74
CA VAL A 134 -4.98 -3.74 8.47
C VAL A 134 -6.09 -3.28 7.51
N ALA A 135 -5.78 -2.37 6.58
CA ALA A 135 -6.72 -1.91 5.57
C ALA A 135 -7.20 -3.06 4.67
N ASN A 136 -6.28 -3.90 4.19
CA ASN A 136 -6.58 -5.10 3.40
C ASN A 136 -7.53 -6.06 4.12
N ARG A 137 -7.40 -6.19 5.44
CA ARG A 137 -8.27 -7.08 6.23
C ARG A 137 -9.65 -6.48 6.47
N LEU A 138 -9.73 -5.19 6.78
CA LEU A 138 -10.95 -4.57 7.33
C LEU A 138 -11.84 -3.90 6.28
N ALA A 139 -11.29 -3.45 5.15
CA ALA A 139 -12.02 -2.67 4.16
C ALA A 139 -12.93 -3.52 3.27
N ARG A 140 -14.12 -2.99 2.96
CA ARG A 140 -15.07 -3.58 2.00
C ARG A 140 -15.06 -2.90 0.64
N ASN A 141 -14.58 -1.67 0.58
CA ASN A 141 -14.51 -0.86 -0.63
C ASN A 141 -13.26 0.04 -0.57
N GLY A 142 -12.90 0.64 -1.70
CA GLY A 142 -11.69 1.48 -1.79
C GLY A 142 -11.72 2.69 -0.86
N LYS A 143 -12.89 3.29 -0.61
CA LYS A 143 -13.02 4.44 0.31
C LYS A 143 -12.70 4.05 1.75
N GLU A 144 -13.30 2.96 2.23
CA GLU A 144 -12.99 2.39 3.55
C GLU A 144 -11.50 2.04 3.67
N TRP A 145 -10.90 1.51 2.60
CA TRP A 145 -9.48 1.16 2.57
C TRP A 145 -8.61 2.40 2.84
N VAL A 146 -8.84 3.49 2.10
CA VAL A 146 -8.11 4.76 2.28
C VAL A 146 -8.34 5.35 3.67
N GLU A 147 -9.57 5.34 4.17
CA GLU A 147 -9.92 5.86 5.51
C GLU A 147 -9.26 5.09 6.65
N ILE A 148 -9.02 3.78 6.48
CA ILE A 148 -8.32 2.94 7.45
C ILE A 148 -6.81 3.15 7.31
N PHE A 149 -6.28 3.08 6.09
CA PHE A 149 -4.85 3.18 5.81
C PHE A 149 -4.23 4.51 6.25
N ARG A 150 -4.96 5.61 6.13
CA ARG A 150 -4.47 6.95 6.50
C ARG A 150 -4.28 7.18 8.00
N ARG A 151 -4.86 6.32 8.85
CA ARG A 151 -4.77 6.48 10.31
C ARG A 151 -3.35 6.18 10.77
N HIS A 152 -2.83 6.99 11.68
CA HIS A 152 -1.46 6.85 12.21
C HIS A 152 -0.39 6.82 11.12
N ASN A 153 -0.54 7.64 10.08
CA ASN A 153 0.44 7.75 9.00
C ASN A 153 1.84 8.02 9.57
N SER A 154 2.80 7.16 9.19
CA SER A 154 4.20 7.24 9.59
C SER A 154 5.03 8.18 8.72
N GLY A 155 4.58 8.50 7.50
CA GLY A 155 5.40 9.18 6.51
C GLY A 155 6.61 8.36 6.04
N THR A 156 6.52 7.03 6.20
CA THR A 156 7.49 6.04 5.75
C THR A 156 6.85 5.12 4.72
N TYR A 157 7.65 4.59 3.79
CA TYR A 157 7.21 3.89 2.60
C TYR A 157 6.11 4.68 1.84
N ASN A 158 6.43 5.91 1.47
CA ASN A 158 5.48 6.81 0.78
C ASN A 158 5.15 6.30 -0.63
N ASN A 159 3.91 5.83 -0.78
CA ASN A 159 3.44 5.09 -1.95
C ASN A 159 2.17 5.71 -2.56
N GLN A 160 1.98 5.51 -3.86
CA GLN A 160 0.68 5.69 -4.53
C GLN A 160 -0.06 4.35 -4.57
N TRP A 161 -1.10 4.22 -3.76
CA TRP A 161 -1.96 3.04 -3.70
C TRP A 161 -3.10 3.11 -4.71
N SER A 162 -3.24 2.07 -5.52
CA SER A 162 -4.38 1.80 -6.38
C SER A 162 -5.26 0.72 -5.73
N VAL A 163 -6.50 1.07 -5.39
CA VAL A 163 -7.46 0.16 -4.74
C VAL A 163 -8.71 0.03 -5.60
N LEU A 164 -8.88 -1.14 -6.19
CA LEU A 164 -9.86 -1.43 -7.24
C LEU A 164 -10.86 -2.47 -6.77
N ILE A 165 -12.09 -2.41 -7.25
CA ILE A 165 -13.08 -3.49 -7.08
C ILE A 165 -12.97 -4.43 -8.28
N ALA A 166 -12.72 -5.71 -8.03
CA ALA A 166 -12.55 -6.75 -9.03
C ALA A 166 -13.82 -7.54 -9.38
N ILE A 167 -14.94 -7.35 -8.67
CA ILE A 167 -16.15 -8.19 -8.83
C ILE A 167 -17.38 -7.39 -9.27
N GLY A 168 -17.94 -7.75 -10.44
CA GLY A 168 -19.39 -7.76 -10.72
C GLY A 168 -20.17 -6.45 -10.77
N THR A 169 -19.54 -5.30 -10.51
CA THR A 169 -20.17 -3.98 -10.62
C THR A 169 -19.38 -3.11 -11.59
N GLN A 170 -20.02 -2.11 -12.19
CA GLN A 170 -19.32 -1.10 -13.00
C GLN A 170 -18.00 -0.69 -12.32
N PRO A 171 -16.87 -0.70 -13.04
CA PRO A 171 -15.55 -0.51 -12.46
C PRO A 171 -15.47 0.84 -11.75
N LYS A 172 -15.30 0.82 -10.43
CA LYS A 172 -15.00 2.00 -9.61
C LYS A 172 -13.55 1.91 -9.16
N CYS A 173 -12.72 2.82 -9.66
CA CYS A 173 -11.31 2.95 -9.28
C CYS A 173 -11.19 4.01 -8.19
N LEU A 174 -10.51 3.69 -7.07
CA LEU A 174 -10.10 4.69 -6.09
C LEU A 174 -8.57 4.63 -5.94
N CYS A 175 -7.93 5.79 -5.87
CA CYS A 175 -6.49 5.94 -5.76
C CYS A 175 -6.18 6.79 -4.52
N GLY A 176 -5.11 6.47 -3.81
CA GLY A 176 -4.70 7.17 -2.60
C GLY A 176 -3.19 7.38 -2.59
N THR A 177 -2.77 8.63 -2.44
CA THR A 177 -1.35 9.00 -2.37
C THR A 177 -0.97 9.25 -0.93
N CYS A 178 0.10 8.60 -0.45
CA CYS A 178 0.64 8.82 0.89
C CYS A 178 1.99 9.53 0.78
N LEU A 179 2.08 10.72 1.38
CA LEU A 179 3.31 11.47 1.60
C LEU A 179 3.47 11.73 3.11
N ALA A 180 4.67 12.07 3.56
CA ALA A 180 4.94 12.40 4.95
C ALA A 180 4.00 13.50 5.48
N GLY A 181 3.03 13.07 6.31
CA GLY A 181 1.99 13.94 6.89
C GLY A 181 0.76 14.19 6.03
N LEU A 182 0.67 13.67 4.80
CA LEU A 182 -0.42 13.94 3.87
C LEU A 182 -0.94 12.65 3.20
N VAL A 183 -2.23 12.38 3.31
CA VAL A 183 -2.89 11.34 2.50
C VAL A 183 -3.97 12.00 1.66
N VAL A 184 -3.80 11.98 0.34
CA VAL A 184 -4.73 12.60 -0.61
C VAL A 184 -5.45 11.51 -1.39
N PRO A 185 -6.80 11.46 -1.35
CA PRO A 185 -7.55 10.65 -2.29
C PRO A 185 -7.44 11.29 -3.69
N CYS A 186 -7.19 10.48 -4.71
CA CYS A 186 -7.21 10.94 -6.09
C CYS A 186 -8.65 11.38 -6.43
N LEU A 187 -8.81 12.59 -6.97
CA LEU A 187 -10.10 13.16 -7.36
C LEU A 187 -10.74 12.28 -8.45
N GLY A 188 -11.62 11.37 -8.06
CA GLY A 188 -12.53 10.69 -8.98
C GLY A 188 -13.69 11.63 -9.31
N GLY A 189 -13.80 12.05 -10.57
CA GLY A 189 -15.00 12.71 -11.08
C GLY A 189 -16.24 11.84 -10.83
N THR A 190 -17.30 12.48 -10.36
CA THR A 190 -18.64 11.91 -10.13
C THR A 190 -19.23 11.26 -11.37
#